data_AF-A0A3S5XZH9-F1
#
_entry.id   AF-A0A3S5XZH9-F1
#
_cell.length_a   1.000
_cell.length_b   1.000
_cell.length_c   1.000
_cell.angle_alpha   90.00
_cell.angle_beta   90.00
_cell.angle_gamma   90.00
#
_symmetry.space_group_name_H-M   'P 1'
#
loop_
_entity.id
_entity.type
_entity.pdbx_description
1 polymer ?
#
loop_
_entity_poly.entity_id
_entity_poly.type
_entity_poly.pdbx_seq_one_letter_code
_entity_poly.pdbx_strand_id
1 'polypeptide(L)'
;MTWDIYIWICLSFMILSLGWPFTAWIINHYNLEVKNKWVCNYFKTSLELNNLPLFLKNEKWKLLIVYYLTAFLTSITYIGYSFLIPNSEYFFIIHMILITVLYLISLTLIIVIFIRFKNKIKSIKFHSKNQTHKYFVDNFQKSEKTQYQNFKLLNQNDGKISVYNSPFQLNQKIFQKKLKKTALNNSASEFEIFLNYLRANANFIHRIYDKKEIIIFVNGKQIALEQLEFILIENFKYMMQNAKK
;
A
#
# COMPACT_ATOMS: atom_id res chain seq x y z
N MET A 1 -26.02 -5.27 36.31
CA MET A 1 -24.98 -4.60 35.51
C MET A 1 -25.26 -3.10 35.55
N THR A 2 -24.27 -2.22 35.76
CA THR A 2 -24.53 -0.77 35.88
C THR A 2 -24.81 -0.16 34.51
N TRP A 3 -25.62 0.91 34.48
CA TRP A 3 -26.04 1.63 33.26
C TRP A 3 -24.85 2.01 32.36
N ASP A 4 -23.73 2.39 32.98
CA ASP A 4 -22.49 2.77 32.29
C ASP A 4 -21.94 1.66 31.40
N ILE A 5 -22.05 0.40 31.82
CA ILE A 5 -21.49 -0.72 31.07
C ILE A 5 -22.26 -0.91 29.75
N TYR A 6 -23.59 -0.70 29.75
CA TYR A 6 -24.40 -0.76 28.53
C TYR A 6 -24.03 0.35 27.55
N ILE A 7 -23.76 1.56 28.06
CA ILE A 7 -23.29 2.69 27.24
C ILE A 7 -21.94 2.35 26.60
N TRP A 8 -20.98 1.80 27.35
CA TRP A 8 -19.68 1.39 26.82
C TRP A 8 -19.78 0.27 25.79
N ILE A 9 -20.68 -0.70 25.98
CA ILE A 9 -20.96 -1.74 24.99
C ILE A 9 -21.50 -1.12 23.70
N CYS A 10 -22.49 -0.23 23.79
CA CYS A 10 -23.04 0.45 22.60
C CYS A 10 -22.00 1.30 21.88
N LEU A 11 -21.20 2.09 22.62
CA LEU A 11 -20.14 2.92 22.05
C LEU A 11 -19.04 2.10 21.38
N SER A 12 -18.60 1.01 22.02
CA SER A 12 -17.61 0.12 21.42
C SER A 12 -18.14 -0.56 20.15
N PHE A 13 -19.40 -0.98 20.15
CA PHE A 13 -20.05 -1.51 18.94
C PHE A 13 -20.10 -0.46 17.83
N MET A 14 -20.48 0.78 18.15
CA MET A 14 -20.51 1.87 17.19
C MET A 14 -19.13 2.11 16.56
N ILE A 15 -18.08 2.18 17.39
CA ILE A 15 -16.70 2.37 16.93
C ILE A 15 -16.26 1.23 16.01
N LEU A 16 -16.52 -0.02 16.37
CA LEU A 16 -16.14 -1.17 15.56
C LEU A 16 -16.96 -1.24 14.26
N SER A 17 -18.29 -1.17 14.37
CA SER A 17 -19.22 -1.31 13.26
C SER A 17 -18.99 -0.23 12.20
N LEU A 18 -18.78 1.03 12.61
CA LEU A 18 -18.50 2.12 11.67
C LEU A 18 -17.02 2.20 11.29
N GLY A 19 -16.12 1.84 12.20
CA GLY A 19 -14.67 1.86 11.99
C GLY A 19 -14.23 0.98 10.83
N TRP A 20 -14.78 -0.23 10.69
CA TRP A 20 -14.43 -1.13 9.60
C TRP A 20 -14.63 -0.54 8.19
N PRO A 21 -15.80 0.04 7.84
CA PRO A 21 -15.98 0.75 6.58
C PRO A 21 -14.97 1.88 6.35
N PHE A 22 -14.68 2.68 7.38
CA PHE A 22 -13.69 3.76 7.28
C PHE A 22 -12.29 3.23 7.02
N THR A 23 -11.86 2.18 7.73
CA THR A 23 -10.58 1.52 7.52
C THR A 23 -10.47 0.98 6.09
N ALA A 24 -11.51 0.32 5.58
CA ALA A 24 -11.54 -0.16 4.19
C ALA A 24 -11.37 0.96 3.18
N TRP A 25 -12.06 2.08 3.39
CA TRP A 25 -11.95 3.26 2.55
C TRP A 25 -10.54 3.84 2.56
N ILE A 26 -9.94 4.05 3.74
CA ILE A 26 -8.59 4.58 3.90
C ILE A 26 -7.56 3.66 3.23
N ILE A 27 -7.60 2.36 3.51
CA ILE A 27 -6.66 1.38 2.94
C ILE A 27 -6.71 1.42 1.42
N ASN A 28 -7.91 1.41 0.83
CA ASN A 28 -8.06 1.40 -0.62
C ASN A 28 -7.74 2.76 -1.27
N HIS A 29 -8.06 3.87 -0.60
CA HIS A 29 -7.67 5.20 -1.05
C HIS A 29 -6.15 5.34 -1.09
N TYR A 30 -5.49 5.00 0.03
CA TYR A 30 -4.04 5.05 0.17
C TYR A 30 -3.35 4.13 -0.84
N ASN A 31 -3.83 2.90 -1.00
CA ASN A 31 -3.29 1.98 -2.00
C ASN A 31 -3.39 2.55 -3.42
N LEU A 32 -4.48 3.21 -3.79
CA LEU A 32 -4.60 3.84 -5.11
C LEU A 32 -3.71 5.08 -5.25
N GLU A 33 -3.61 5.93 -4.23
CA GLU A 33 -2.73 7.10 -4.25
C GLU A 33 -1.26 6.69 -4.38
N VAL A 34 -0.79 5.75 -3.57
CA VAL A 34 0.60 5.25 -3.65
C VAL A 34 0.87 4.67 -5.04
N LYS A 35 -0.02 3.80 -5.53
CA LYS A 35 0.20 3.05 -6.77
C LYS A 35 0.11 3.91 -8.02
N ASN A 36 -0.75 4.92 -8.03
CA ASN A 36 -0.97 5.76 -9.20
C ASN A 36 -0.27 7.11 -9.04
N LYS A 37 -0.67 7.90 -8.05
CA LYS A 37 -0.27 9.31 -7.93
C LYS A 37 1.21 9.44 -7.58
N TRP A 38 1.70 8.71 -6.60
CA TRP A 38 3.10 8.88 -6.15
C TRP A 38 4.10 8.27 -7.12
N VAL A 39 3.85 7.06 -7.63
CA VAL A 39 4.72 6.50 -8.67
C VAL A 39 4.72 7.41 -9.90
N CYS A 40 3.56 7.93 -10.31
CA CYS A 40 3.51 8.83 -11.46
C CYS A 40 4.16 10.18 -11.21
N ASN A 41 4.14 10.70 -9.98
CA ASN A 41 4.76 11.98 -9.66
C ASN A 41 6.28 11.87 -9.56
N TYR A 42 6.79 10.83 -8.89
CA TYR A 42 8.22 10.67 -8.55
C TYR A 42 9.01 9.76 -9.50
N PHE A 43 8.43 9.30 -10.60
CA PHE A 43 9.18 8.54 -11.60
C PHE A 43 8.82 8.97 -13.03
N LYS A 44 8.18 10.15 -13.18
CA LYS A 44 7.70 10.65 -14.49
C LYS A 44 8.81 10.90 -15.49
N THR A 45 9.91 11.44 -15.01
CA THR A 45 11.06 11.85 -15.80
C THR A 45 11.99 10.68 -16.10
N SER A 46 11.93 9.63 -15.27
CA SER A 46 12.87 8.51 -15.29
C SER A 46 12.30 7.24 -15.93
N LEU A 47 10.98 7.16 -16.12
CA LEU A 47 10.29 6.08 -16.82
C LEU A 47 9.30 6.64 -17.86
N GLU A 48 9.15 5.96 -18.99
CA GLU A 48 8.03 6.20 -19.90
C GLU A 48 6.71 5.71 -19.28
N LEU A 49 6.21 6.45 -18.29
CA LEU A 49 5.06 6.05 -17.46
C LEU A 49 3.79 5.80 -18.26
N ASN A 50 3.63 6.44 -19.42
CA ASN A 50 2.47 6.26 -20.30
C ASN A 50 2.31 4.80 -20.76
N ASN A 51 3.41 4.04 -20.79
CA ASN A 51 3.45 2.65 -21.22
C ASN A 51 3.61 1.66 -20.06
N LEU A 52 3.97 2.13 -18.86
CA LEU A 52 4.26 1.29 -17.70
C LEU A 52 2.96 0.62 -17.17
N PRO A 53 2.89 -0.73 -17.12
CA PRO A 53 1.72 -1.40 -16.57
C PRO A 53 1.68 -1.30 -15.03
N LEU A 54 1.19 -0.16 -14.53
CA LEU A 54 1.16 0.19 -13.10
C LEU A 54 0.24 -0.70 -12.25
N PHE A 55 -0.82 -1.25 -12.85
CA PHE A 55 -1.83 -2.06 -12.17
C PHE A 55 -1.95 -3.44 -12.81
N LEU A 56 -1.78 -4.49 -12.00
CA LEU A 56 -1.90 -5.87 -12.45
C LEU A 56 -3.33 -6.39 -12.26
N LYS A 57 -3.84 -7.22 -13.17
CA LYS A 57 -5.20 -7.81 -13.04
C LYS A 57 -5.44 -8.54 -11.71
N ASN A 58 -4.44 -9.22 -11.17
CA ASN A 58 -4.54 -9.91 -9.88
C ASN A 58 -4.71 -8.94 -8.69
N GLU A 59 -4.32 -7.67 -8.82
CA GLU A 59 -4.48 -6.66 -7.77
C GLU A 59 -5.90 -6.11 -7.70
N LYS A 60 -6.66 -6.17 -8.80
CA LYS A 60 -8.05 -5.72 -8.82
C LYS A 60 -8.88 -6.44 -7.76
N TRP A 61 -8.74 -7.76 -7.68
CA TRP A 61 -9.42 -8.57 -6.66
C TRP A 61 -8.93 -8.26 -5.26
N LYS A 62 -7.63 -8.04 -5.06
CA LYS A 62 -7.07 -7.64 -3.76
C LYS A 62 -7.61 -6.30 -3.26
N LEU A 63 -7.96 -5.37 -4.15
CA LEU A 63 -8.59 -4.10 -3.76
C LEU A 63 -10.07 -4.28 -3.41
N LEU A 64 -10.77 -5.17 -4.10
CA LEU A 64 -12.20 -5.43 -3.85
C LEU A 64 -12.43 -6.30 -2.61
N ILE A 65 -11.56 -7.27 -2.34
CA ILE A 65 -11.73 -8.24 -1.23
C ILE A 65 -11.78 -7.56 0.14
N VAL A 66 -11.13 -6.40 0.31
CA VAL A 66 -11.16 -5.62 1.55
C VAL A 66 -12.59 -5.29 1.97
N TYR A 67 -13.48 -4.94 1.03
CA TYR A 67 -14.88 -4.64 1.34
C TYR A 67 -15.66 -5.86 1.81
N TYR A 68 -15.39 -7.03 1.21
CA TYR A 68 -16.00 -8.29 1.63
C TYR A 68 -15.53 -8.70 3.02
N LEU A 69 -14.22 -8.57 3.31
CA LEU A 69 -13.66 -8.81 4.64
C LEU A 69 -14.26 -7.86 5.68
N THR A 70 -14.41 -6.58 5.34
CA THR A 70 -15.06 -5.59 6.20
C THR A 70 -16.52 -5.95 6.49
N ALA A 71 -17.31 -6.33 5.48
CA ALA A 71 -18.68 -6.77 5.70
C ALA A 71 -18.76 -8.01 6.60
N PHE A 72 -17.84 -8.96 6.40
CA PHE A 72 -17.72 -10.17 7.22
C PHE A 72 -17.38 -9.83 8.68
N LEU A 73 -16.37 -8.97 8.92
CA LEU A 73 -15.97 -8.53 10.26
C LEU A 73 -17.09 -7.74 10.96
N THR A 74 -17.79 -6.86 10.25
CA THR A 74 -18.97 -6.16 10.77
C THR A 74 -20.06 -7.15 11.19
N SER A 75 -20.30 -8.19 10.39
CA SER A 75 -21.31 -9.21 10.69
C SER A 75 -20.93 -10.06 11.90
N ILE A 76 -19.67 -10.49 12.02
CA ILE A 76 -19.17 -11.20 13.21
C ILE A 76 -19.31 -10.33 14.46
N THR A 77 -18.95 -9.05 14.35
CA THR A 77 -19.06 -8.09 15.46
C THR A 77 -20.52 -7.98 15.90
N TYR A 78 -21.46 -7.83 14.96
CA TYR A 78 -22.89 -7.79 15.26
C TYR A 78 -23.39 -9.05 15.98
N ILE A 79 -23.03 -10.24 15.48
CA ILE A 79 -23.40 -11.51 16.10
C ILE A 79 -22.86 -11.57 17.53
N GLY A 80 -21.56 -11.27 17.74
CA GLY A 80 -20.96 -11.27 19.07
C GLY A 80 -21.65 -10.32 20.05
N TYR A 81 -21.95 -9.11 19.61
CA TYR A 81 -22.63 -8.10 20.44
C TYR A 81 -24.11 -8.41 20.72
N SER A 82 -24.75 -9.24 19.90
CA SER A 82 -26.13 -9.70 20.14
C SER A 82 -26.23 -10.62 21.36
N PHE A 83 -25.14 -11.29 21.76
CA PHE A 83 -25.09 -12.20 22.91
C PHE A 83 -24.57 -11.56 24.20
N LEU A 84 -24.18 -10.28 24.19
CA LEU A 84 -23.58 -9.62 25.36
C LEU A 84 -24.60 -9.25 26.44
N ILE A 85 -25.87 -9.07 26.07
CA ILE A 85 -26.95 -8.73 27.01
C ILE A 85 -27.94 -9.90 27.05
N PRO A 86 -28.19 -10.50 28.23
CA PRO A 86 -29.21 -11.53 28.40
C PRO A 86 -30.61 -11.03 28.03
N ASN A 87 -31.43 -11.92 27.47
CA ASN A 87 -32.83 -11.61 27.13
C ASN A 87 -33.71 -11.25 28.33
N SER A 88 -33.30 -11.64 29.54
CA SER A 88 -33.98 -11.34 30.80
C SER A 88 -33.76 -9.90 31.29
N GLU A 89 -32.79 -9.17 30.72
CA GLU A 89 -32.48 -7.80 31.11
C GLU A 89 -33.48 -6.81 30.51
N TYR A 90 -33.90 -5.82 31.30
CA TYR A 90 -34.85 -4.78 30.88
C TYR A 90 -34.40 -4.04 29.61
N PHE A 91 -33.09 -3.84 29.45
CA PHE A 91 -32.50 -3.12 28.32
C PHE A 91 -32.29 -3.95 27.06
N PHE A 92 -32.59 -5.26 27.08
CA PHE A 92 -32.32 -6.16 25.97
C PHE A 92 -32.92 -5.70 24.64
N ILE A 93 -34.21 -5.34 24.65
CA ILE A 93 -34.93 -4.91 23.43
C ILE A 93 -34.29 -3.64 22.85
N ILE A 94 -34.01 -2.66 23.71
CA ILE A 94 -33.40 -1.38 23.32
C ILE A 94 -32.01 -1.61 22.71
N HIS A 95 -31.19 -2.45 23.35
CA HIS A 95 -29.88 -2.84 22.84
C HIS A 95 -29.98 -3.48 21.46
N MET A 96 -30.84 -4.50 21.32
CA MET A 96 -31.00 -5.22 20.05
C MET A 96 -31.41 -4.29 18.91
N ILE A 97 -32.37 -3.37 19.16
CA ILE A 97 -32.76 -2.36 18.18
C ILE A 97 -31.57 -1.47 17.80
N LEU A 98 -30.84 -0.95 18.78
CA LEU A 98 -29.75 -0.02 18.56
C LEU A 98 -28.58 -0.65 17.79
N ILE A 99 -28.13 -1.85 18.18
CA ILE A 99 -27.06 -2.54 17.46
C ILE A 99 -27.51 -2.96 16.05
N THR A 100 -28.79 -3.30 15.86
CA THR A 100 -29.33 -3.65 14.53
C THR A 100 -29.32 -2.42 13.61
N VAL A 101 -29.77 -1.27 14.11
CA VAL A 101 -29.75 -0.01 13.34
C VAL A 101 -28.32 0.36 12.95
N LEU A 102 -27.38 0.32 13.90
CA LEU A 102 -25.97 0.62 13.63
C LEU A 102 -25.33 -0.38 12.65
N TYR A 103 -25.70 -1.65 12.73
CA TYR A 103 -25.27 -2.67 11.77
C TYR A 103 -25.77 -2.38 10.35
N LEU A 104 -27.05 -2.05 10.19
CA LEU A 104 -27.64 -1.71 8.89
C LEU A 104 -27.01 -0.43 8.28
N ILE A 105 -26.72 0.57 9.12
CA ILE A 105 -26.00 1.78 8.71
C ILE A 105 -24.59 1.40 8.20
N SER A 106 -23.87 0.56 8.94
CA SER A 106 -22.54 0.10 8.54
C SER A 106 -22.56 -0.65 7.20
N LEU A 107 -23.48 -1.59 7.01
CA LEU A 107 -23.64 -2.30 5.74
C LEU A 107 -23.93 -1.34 4.59
N THR A 108 -24.83 -0.37 4.80
CA THR A 108 -25.16 0.65 3.80
C THR A 108 -23.94 1.47 3.43
N LEU A 109 -23.14 1.89 4.41
CA LEU A 109 -21.88 2.60 4.20
C LEU A 109 -20.89 1.76 3.39
N ILE A 110 -20.73 0.47 3.72
CA ILE A 110 -19.84 -0.44 2.99
C ILE A 110 -20.26 -0.53 1.51
N ILE A 111 -21.55 -0.69 1.24
CA ILE A 111 -22.10 -0.74 -0.12
C ILE A 111 -21.82 0.55 -0.88
N VAL A 112 -22.12 1.71 -0.28
CA VAL A 112 -21.90 3.03 -0.89
C VAL A 112 -20.42 3.24 -1.22
N ILE A 113 -19.53 2.95 -0.27
CA ILE A 113 -18.08 3.09 -0.46
C ILE A 113 -17.59 2.12 -1.54
N PHE A 114 -18.07 0.87 -1.54
CA PHE A 114 -17.74 -0.12 -2.57
C PHE A 114 -18.15 0.35 -3.96
N ILE A 115 -19.37 0.85 -4.14
CA ILE A 115 -19.86 1.36 -5.44
C ILE A 115 -18.99 2.53 -5.91
N ARG A 116 -18.71 3.50 -5.02
CA ARG A 116 -17.84 4.64 -5.32
C ARG A 116 -16.44 4.18 -5.75
N PHE A 117 -15.85 3.25 -5.01
CA PHE A 117 -14.55 2.69 -5.33
C PHE A 117 -14.55 1.91 -6.65
N LYS A 118 -15.55 1.05 -6.87
CA LYS A 118 -15.75 0.29 -8.11
C LYS A 118 -15.81 1.22 -9.32
N ASN A 119 -16.54 2.34 -9.21
CA ASN A 119 -16.59 3.34 -10.27
C ASN A 119 -15.24 4.04 -10.49
N LYS A 120 -14.51 4.37 -9.41
CA LYS A 120 -13.16 4.95 -9.50
C LYS A 120 -12.16 4.03 -10.21
N ILE A 121 -12.20 2.71 -9.96
CA ILE A 121 -11.26 1.76 -10.58
C ILE A 121 -11.65 1.37 -12.02
N LYS A 122 -12.87 1.67 -12.49
CA LYS A 122 -13.28 1.36 -13.88
C LYS A 122 -12.45 2.12 -14.92
N SER A 123 -11.99 3.33 -14.60
CA SER A 123 -11.13 4.12 -15.47
C SER A 123 -9.67 3.68 -15.45
N ILE A 124 -9.29 2.77 -14.55
CA ILE A 124 -7.91 2.28 -14.41
C ILE A 124 -7.73 1.05 -15.29
N LYS A 125 -6.71 1.07 -16.16
CA LYS A 125 -6.34 -0.07 -17.00
C LYS A 125 -5.57 -1.10 -16.16
N PHE A 126 -6.12 -2.32 -16.08
CA PHE A 126 -5.48 -3.45 -15.43
C PHE A 126 -4.82 -4.38 -16.45
N HIS A 127 -3.52 -4.60 -16.31
CA HIS A 127 -2.71 -5.31 -17.28
C HIS A 127 -2.59 -6.81 -16.95
N SER A 128 -2.55 -7.62 -18.00
CA SER A 128 -2.34 -9.06 -17.91
C SER A 128 -0.86 -9.41 -17.74
N LYS A 129 -0.58 -10.62 -17.24
CA LYS A 129 0.78 -11.17 -17.07
C LYS A 129 1.62 -11.12 -18.35
N ASN A 130 1.00 -11.36 -19.51
CA ASN A 130 1.69 -11.36 -20.80
C ASN A 130 2.09 -9.93 -21.23
N GLN A 131 1.21 -8.96 -21.01
CA GLN A 131 1.49 -7.55 -21.31
C GLN A 131 2.62 -7.00 -20.44
N THR A 132 2.62 -7.38 -19.16
CA THR A 132 3.65 -6.95 -18.20
C THR A 132 5.00 -7.58 -18.49
N HIS A 133 4.99 -8.87 -18.89
CA HIS A 133 6.19 -9.56 -19.33
C HIS A 133 6.83 -8.88 -20.54
N LYS A 134 6.04 -8.62 -21.59
CA LYS A 134 6.52 -7.97 -22.81
C LYS A 134 7.16 -6.61 -22.50
N TYR A 135 6.46 -5.76 -21.74
CA TYR A 135 6.99 -4.46 -21.32
C TYR A 135 8.33 -4.59 -20.57
N PHE A 136 8.44 -5.54 -19.64
CA PHE A 136 9.65 -5.71 -18.83
C PHE A 136 10.85 -6.20 -19.64
N VAL A 137 10.65 -7.14 -20.57
CA VAL A 137 11.72 -7.60 -21.47
C VAL A 137 12.20 -6.46 -22.36
N ASP A 138 11.27 -5.72 -22.95
CA ASP A 138 11.57 -4.67 -23.92
C ASP A 138 12.33 -3.49 -23.29
N ASN A 139 12.08 -3.18 -22.01
CA ASN A 139 12.60 -1.97 -21.36
C ASN A 139 13.69 -2.21 -20.30
N PHE A 140 13.77 -3.41 -19.68
CA PHE A 140 14.63 -3.63 -18.51
C PHE A 140 15.68 -4.74 -18.67
N GLN A 141 15.46 -5.74 -19.53
CA GLN A 141 16.43 -6.84 -19.67
C GLN A 141 17.63 -6.50 -20.58
N LYS A 142 17.51 -5.50 -21.45
CA LYS A 142 18.55 -5.12 -22.42
C LYS A 142 19.48 -3.99 -21.96
N SER A 143 19.37 -3.52 -20.71
CA SER A 143 20.17 -2.37 -20.24
C SER A 143 21.63 -2.73 -19.97
N GLU A 144 22.53 -1.77 -20.18
CA GLU A 144 23.96 -1.90 -19.91
C GLU A 144 24.27 -2.32 -18.45
N LYS A 145 25.51 -2.77 -18.22
CA LYS A 145 25.99 -3.11 -16.87
C LYS A 145 26.04 -1.85 -16.01
N THR A 146 25.10 -1.76 -15.08
CA THR A 146 25.03 -0.70 -14.07
C THR A 146 25.98 -1.01 -12.91
N GLN A 147 26.38 -0.01 -12.11
CA GLN A 147 27.05 -0.22 -10.82
C GLN A 147 26.10 0.15 -9.68
N TYR A 148 26.19 -0.56 -8.55
CA TYR A 148 25.38 -0.22 -7.39
C TYR A 148 25.86 1.09 -6.77
N GLN A 149 24.91 2.00 -6.53
CA GLN A 149 25.15 3.30 -5.92
C GLN A 149 24.64 3.26 -4.47
N ASN A 150 25.55 3.46 -3.51
CA ASN A 150 25.25 3.41 -2.08
C ASN A 150 24.63 4.72 -1.60
N PHE A 151 23.56 4.61 -0.81
CA PHE A 151 22.84 5.76 -0.24
C PHE A 151 23.06 5.92 1.25
N LYS A 152 23.12 7.17 1.68
CA LYS A 152 22.95 7.58 3.08
C LYS A 152 22.03 8.78 3.15
N LEU A 153 21.10 8.76 4.10
CA LEU A 153 20.21 9.88 4.41
C LEU A 153 20.65 10.50 5.73
N LEU A 154 20.92 11.80 5.71
CA LEU A 154 21.37 12.57 6.88
C LEU A 154 20.39 13.69 7.19
N ASN A 155 20.28 14.06 8.46
CA ASN A 155 19.58 15.27 8.86
C ASN A 155 20.49 16.49 8.61
N GLN A 156 19.94 17.53 8.01
CA GLN A 156 20.64 18.77 7.68
C GLN A 156 21.11 19.51 8.94
N ASN A 157 20.30 19.48 10.00
CA ASN A 157 20.54 20.29 11.19
C ASN A 157 21.74 19.79 12.04
N ASP A 158 21.96 18.49 12.11
CA ASP A 158 22.99 17.89 12.98
C ASP A 158 23.97 16.94 12.25
N GLY A 159 23.79 16.72 10.94
CA GLY A 159 24.60 15.81 10.13
C GLY A 159 24.46 14.33 10.51
N LYS A 160 23.58 13.98 11.44
CA LYS A 160 23.39 12.60 11.90
C LYS A 160 22.58 11.79 10.90
N ILE A 161 22.69 10.47 11.01
CA ILE A 161 21.91 9.54 10.20
C ILE A 161 20.42 9.77 10.46
N SER A 162 19.67 10.02 9.39
CA SER A 162 18.24 10.24 9.46
C SER A 162 17.51 8.97 9.90
N VAL A 163 16.43 9.13 10.67
CA VAL A 163 15.54 8.04 11.10
C VAL A 163 14.96 7.25 9.91
N TYR A 164 14.91 7.87 8.73
CA TYR A 164 14.43 7.25 7.50
C TYR A 164 15.48 6.39 6.79
N ASN A 165 16.76 6.48 7.17
CA ASN A 165 17.86 5.75 6.53
C ASN A 165 17.75 4.23 6.74
N SER A 166 17.59 3.79 7.98
CA SER A 166 17.54 2.36 8.31
C SER A 166 16.34 1.63 7.66
N PRO A 167 15.10 2.18 7.71
CA PRO A 167 13.97 1.60 6.98
C PRO A 167 14.21 1.50 5.47
N PHE A 168 14.81 2.52 4.86
CA PHE A 168 15.14 2.51 3.44
C PHE A 168 16.14 1.42 3.08
N GLN A 169 17.26 1.34 3.81
CA GLN A 169 18.28 0.30 3.59
C GLN A 169 17.73 -1.12 3.81
N LEU A 170 16.85 -1.29 4.80
CA LEU A 170 16.15 -2.55 5.03
C LEU A 170 15.29 -2.94 3.82
N ASN A 171 14.52 -2.00 3.27
CA ASN A 171 13.72 -2.23 2.07
C ASN A 171 14.59 -2.67 0.88
N GLN A 172 15.72 -2.00 0.64
CA GLN A 172 16.66 -2.40 -0.43
C GLN A 172 17.14 -3.85 -0.23
N LYS A 173 17.54 -4.23 1.00
CA LYS A 173 17.95 -5.61 1.33
C LYS A 173 16.81 -6.62 1.11
N ILE A 174 15.57 -6.28 1.44
CA ILE A 174 14.41 -7.15 1.21
C ILE A 174 14.22 -7.41 -0.29
N PHE A 175 14.33 -6.37 -1.14
CA PHE A 175 14.20 -6.53 -2.58
C PHE A 175 15.34 -7.35 -3.19
N GLN A 176 16.58 -7.16 -2.74
CA GLN A 176 17.71 -8.01 -3.14
C GLN A 176 17.44 -9.49 -2.84
N LYS A 177 16.97 -9.80 -1.63
CA LYS A 177 16.63 -11.18 -1.23
C LYS A 177 15.48 -11.73 -2.07
N LYS A 178 14.45 -10.93 -2.37
CA LYS A 178 13.33 -11.35 -3.23
C LYS A 178 13.79 -11.65 -4.66
N LEU A 179 14.66 -10.82 -5.24
CA LEU A 179 15.19 -11.05 -6.59
C LEU A 179 16.03 -12.33 -6.65
N LYS A 180 16.94 -12.55 -5.68
CA LYS A 180 17.72 -13.79 -5.60
C LYS A 180 16.86 -15.06 -5.53
N LYS A 181 15.75 -15.02 -4.78
CA LYS A 181 14.80 -16.16 -4.72
C LYS A 181 14.03 -16.38 -6.03
N THR A 182 13.89 -15.36 -6.85
CA THR A 182 13.04 -15.35 -8.05
C THR A 182 13.83 -15.62 -9.34
N ALA A 183 15.17 -15.62 -9.27
CA ALA A 183 16.10 -15.72 -10.41
C ALA A 183 15.94 -16.99 -11.28
N LEU A 184 15.07 -17.92 -10.90
CA LEU A 184 14.57 -19.01 -11.75
C LEU A 184 13.58 -18.47 -12.81
N ASN A 185 14.10 -17.78 -13.83
CA ASN A 185 13.49 -17.51 -15.15
C ASN A 185 12.04 -16.98 -15.22
N ASN A 186 11.49 -16.38 -14.17
CA ASN A 186 10.11 -15.85 -14.19
C ASN A 186 10.09 -14.31 -14.23
N SER A 187 10.28 -13.80 -15.44
CA SER A 187 10.19 -12.39 -15.82
C SER A 187 8.92 -11.67 -15.35
N ALA A 188 7.78 -12.36 -15.24
CA ALA A 188 6.56 -11.78 -14.69
C ALA A 188 6.64 -11.54 -13.18
N SER A 189 7.29 -12.45 -12.45
CA SER A 189 7.58 -12.27 -11.03
C SER A 189 8.63 -11.19 -10.81
N GLU A 190 9.65 -11.10 -11.68
CA GLU A 190 10.64 -10.00 -11.66
C GLU A 190 9.94 -8.64 -11.84
N PHE A 191 8.98 -8.54 -12.77
CA PHE A 191 8.18 -7.33 -12.96
C PHE A 191 7.30 -6.99 -11.75
N GLU A 192 6.66 -7.98 -11.11
CA GLU A 192 5.88 -7.73 -9.90
C GLU A 192 6.78 -7.21 -8.75
N ILE A 193 8.01 -7.72 -8.65
CA ILE A 193 9.01 -7.22 -7.71
C ILE A 193 9.41 -5.79 -8.06
N PHE A 194 9.61 -5.48 -9.34
CA PHE A 194 9.91 -4.12 -9.82
C PHE A 194 8.79 -3.12 -9.51
N LEU A 195 7.53 -3.46 -9.76
CA LEU A 195 6.41 -2.59 -9.41
C LEU A 195 6.33 -2.33 -7.90
N ASN A 196 6.52 -3.37 -7.10
CA ASN A 196 6.54 -3.22 -5.64
C ASN A 196 7.74 -2.39 -5.17
N TYR A 197 8.88 -2.50 -5.86
CA TYR A 197 10.04 -1.66 -5.63
C TYR A 197 9.73 -0.18 -5.91
N LEU A 198 9.16 0.15 -7.07
CA LEU A 198 8.78 1.52 -7.40
C LEU A 198 7.80 2.11 -6.38
N ARG A 199 6.77 1.36 -6.01
CA ARG A 199 5.75 1.82 -5.04
C ARG A 199 6.33 2.06 -3.66
N ALA A 200 7.21 1.17 -3.18
CA ALA A 200 7.87 1.33 -1.89
C ALA A 200 8.78 2.57 -1.89
N ASN A 201 9.53 2.79 -2.97
CA ASN A 201 10.39 3.96 -3.09
C ASN A 201 9.60 5.25 -3.31
N ALA A 202 8.49 5.23 -4.05
CA ALA A 202 7.62 6.39 -4.21
C ALA A 202 7.01 6.83 -2.87
N ASN A 203 6.54 5.89 -2.05
CA ASN A 203 6.08 6.19 -0.68
C ASN A 203 7.22 6.70 0.20
N PHE A 204 8.43 6.16 0.04
CA PHE A 204 9.60 6.67 0.76
C PHE A 204 9.92 8.12 0.37
N ILE A 205 10.02 8.42 -0.93
CA ILE A 205 10.26 9.76 -1.46
C ILE A 205 9.18 10.71 -0.96
N HIS A 206 7.90 10.31 -1.04
CA HIS A 206 6.79 11.12 -0.54
C HIS A 206 6.96 11.55 0.93
N ARG A 207 7.39 10.63 1.79
CA ARG A 207 7.58 10.90 3.22
C ARG A 207 8.72 11.87 3.51
N ILE A 208 9.74 11.91 2.64
CA ILE A 208 10.90 12.79 2.82
C ILE A 208 10.79 14.08 1.99
N TYR A 209 9.91 14.14 0.99
CA TYR A 209 9.75 15.28 0.08
C TYR A 209 9.46 16.58 0.84
N ASP A 210 8.52 16.53 1.79
CA ASP A 210 8.14 17.71 2.59
C ASP A 210 9.07 17.98 3.79
N LYS A 211 10.02 17.08 4.04
CA LYS A 211 10.98 17.16 5.15
C LYS A 211 12.25 17.83 4.65
N LYS A 212 12.23 19.17 4.57
CA LYS A 212 13.36 20.02 4.13
C LYS A 212 14.67 19.76 4.87
N GLU A 213 14.63 19.08 6.01
CA GLU A 213 15.78 18.75 6.84
C GLU A 213 16.53 17.47 6.42
N ILE A 214 16.16 16.80 5.31
CA ILE A 214 16.82 15.54 4.91
C ILE A 214 17.73 15.78 3.70
N ILE A 215 19.00 15.43 3.85
CA ILE A 215 20.01 15.45 2.78
C ILE A 215 20.29 14.02 2.31
N ILE A 216 20.32 13.84 1.00
CA ILE A 216 20.61 12.55 0.35
C ILE A 216 22.06 12.54 -0.14
N PHE A 217 22.83 11.57 0.32
CA PHE A 217 24.18 11.30 -0.16
C PHE A 217 24.22 10.00 -0.97
N VAL A 218 24.80 10.07 -2.17
CA VAL A 218 25.08 8.92 -3.02
C VAL A 218 26.57 8.82 -3.28
N ASN A 219 27.16 7.69 -2.91
CA ASN A 219 28.61 7.46 -3.01
C ASN A 219 29.45 8.62 -2.42
N GLY A 220 28.97 9.22 -1.32
CA GLY A 220 29.64 10.33 -0.63
C GLY A 220 29.38 11.72 -1.21
N LYS A 221 28.61 11.86 -2.30
CA LYS A 221 28.21 13.15 -2.87
C LYS A 221 26.75 13.47 -2.55
N GLN A 222 26.47 14.71 -2.16
CA GLN A 222 25.11 15.19 -2.00
C GLN A 222 24.43 15.26 -3.37
N ILE A 223 23.18 14.80 -3.44
CA ILE A 223 22.37 14.84 -4.67
C ILE A 223 21.03 15.51 -4.42
N ALA A 224 20.42 16.00 -5.50
CA ALA A 224 19.03 16.46 -5.50
C ALA A 224 18.07 15.27 -5.47
N LEU A 225 16.83 15.49 -5.01
CA LEU A 225 15.83 14.43 -4.88
C LEU A 225 15.42 13.87 -6.26
N GLU A 226 15.39 14.70 -7.29
CA GLU A 226 15.08 14.31 -8.67
C GLU A 226 16.11 13.30 -9.21
N GLN A 227 17.36 13.38 -8.76
CA GLN A 227 18.40 12.43 -9.13
C GLN A 227 18.21 11.08 -8.44
N LEU A 228 17.57 11.06 -7.26
CA LEU A 228 17.30 9.82 -6.52
C LEU A 228 16.43 8.86 -7.35
N GLU A 229 15.46 9.37 -8.11
CA GLU A 229 14.55 8.58 -8.94
C GLU A 229 15.32 7.68 -9.93
N PHE A 230 16.28 8.27 -10.66
CA PHE A 230 17.13 7.55 -11.61
C PHE A 230 18.02 6.52 -10.93
N ILE A 231 18.67 6.91 -9.83
CA ILE A 231 19.61 6.05 -9.09
C ILE A 231 18.89 4.82 -8.52
N LEU A 232 17.63 4.97 -8.09
CA LEU A 232 16.79 3.85 -7.65
C LEU A 232 16.51 2.85 -8.79
N ILE A 233 16.22 3.33 -10.00
CA ILE A 233 16.00 2.46 -11.16
C ILE A 233 17.29 1.73 -11.54
N GLU A 234 18.41 2.44 -11.59
CA GLU A 234 19.72 1.86 -11.91
C GLU A 234 20.14 0.81 -10.88
N ASN A 235 19.92 1.08 -9.60
CA ASN A 235 20.14 0.09 -8.54
C ASN A 235 19.23 -1.13 -8.69
N PHE A 236 17.98 -0.97 -9.11
CA PHE A 236 17.12 -2.11 -9.39
C PHE A 236 17.66 -2.98 -10.53
N LYS A 237 18.10 -2.36 -11.64
CA LYS A 237 18.74 -3.06 -12.76
C LYS A 237 19.98 -3.84 -12.30
N TYR A 238 20.84 -3.21 -11.51
CA TYR A 238 22.02 -3.88 -10.92
C TYR A 238 21.65 -5.10 -10.09
N MET A 239 20.68 -4.94 -9.17
CA MET A 239 20.23 -6.02 -8.30
C MET A 239 19.67 -7.20 -9.09
N MET A 240 18.94 -6.92 -10.19
CA MET A 240 18.43 -7.94 -11.08
C MET A 240 19.55 -8.68 -11.84
N GLN A 241 20.52 -7.95 -12.39
CA GLN A 241 21.65 -8.54 -13.12
C GLN A 241 22.49 -9.46 -12.23
N ASN A 242 22.73 -9.06 -10.97
CA ASN A 242 23.50 -9.87 -10.02
C ASN A 242 22.72 -10.99 -9.36
N ALA A 243 21.39 -10.98 -9.40
CA ALA A 243 20.59 -12.11 -8.92
C ALA A 243 20.68 -13.33 -9.86
N LYS A 244 21.07 -13.13 -11.12
CA LYS A 244 21.18 -14.16 -12.17
C LYS A 244 22.58 -14.79 -12.29
N LYS A 245 23.55 -14.33 -11.49
CA LYS A 245 24.89 -14.91 -11.38
C LYS A 245 24.94 -15.84 -10.19
#